data_AF-L5MJZ9-F1
#
_entry.id   AF-L5MJZ9-F1
#
_cell.length_a   1.000
_cell.length_b   1.000
_cell.length_c   1.000
_cell.angle_alpha   90.00
_cell.angle_beta   90.00
_cell.angle_gamma   90.00
#
_symmetry.space_group_name_H-M   'P 1'
#
loop_
_entity.id
_entity.type
_entity.pdbx_description
1 polymer ?
#
loop_
_entity_poly.entity_id
_entity_poly.type
_entity_poly.pdbx_seq_one_letter_code
_entity_poly.pdbx_strand_id
1 'polypeptide(L)'
;MQVGWYRDHYQPISIYMKEKKLSGKSTQNYTNHTVLLKDALGEGKMTLRIHNVSITDEGKYHCFFKDGDISEEAVVDLKVAALGLDIQINVHVPDTKGLVVECNSGGWYPQPQMKWRDSRGNVIPASSKTFSEDGAGLLHLKTSVLLKNSTHGPITCCFHNPVTSQEKRASIVLPGEYLWLGSTKEEWFSSV
;
A
#
# COMPACT_ATOMS: atom_id res chain seq x y z
N MET A 1 -19.40 -7.49 34.06
CA MET A 1 -18.93 -6.82 32.82
C MET A 1 -17.67 -7.44 32.22
N GLN A 2 -17.78 -7.89 30.97
CA GLN A 2 -16.71 -8.34 30.08
C GLN A 2 -16.72 -7.47 28.83
N VAL A 3 -15.55 -7.11 28.33
CA VAL A 3 -15.40 -6.33 27.09
C VAL A 3 -14.22 -6.87 26.32
N GLY A 4 -14.28 -6.90 25.00
CA GLY A 4 -13.17 -7.46 24.24
C GLY A 4 -13.25 -7.23 22.74
N TRP A 5 -12.20 -7.68 22.08
CA TRP A 5 -12.04 -7.67 20.63
C TRP A 5 -11.72 -9.07 20.11
N TYR A 6 -12.29 -9.41 18.97
CA TYR A 6 -11.98 -10.64 18.25
C TYR A 6 -12.07 -10.43 16.72
N ARG A 7 -11.51 -11.38 15.95
CA ARG A 7 -11.55 -11.35 14.47
C ARG A 7 -12.53 -12.40 13.95
N ASP A 8 -13.06 -12.22 12.73
CA ASP A 8 -14.08 -13.08 12.07
C ASP A 8 -13.90 -14.61 12.19
N HIS A 9 -12.70 -15.13 12.47
CA HIS A 9 -12.45 -16.55 12.75
C HIS A 9 -12.66 -16.97 14.21
N TYR A 10 -13.37 -16.16 15.01
CA TYR A 10 -13.65 -16.38 16.44
C TYR A 10 -12.40 -16.58 17.32
N GLN A 11 -11.23 -16.14 16.84
CA GLN A 11 -10.03 -16.10 17.67
C GLN A 11 -10.03 -14.79 18.48
N PRO A 12 -10.11 -14.86 19.82
CA PRO A 12 -10.10 -13.67 20.65
C PRO A 12 -8.74 -12.98 20.55
N ILE A 13 -8.75 -11.69 20.21
CA ILE A 13 -7.54 -10.87 20.16
C ILE A 13 -7.19 -10.38 21.57
N SER A 14 -8.19 -9.93 22.33
CA SER A 14 -8.03 -9.43 23.70
C SER A 14 -9.37 -9.38 24.43
N ILE A 15 -9.41 -9.80 25.70
CA ILE A 15 -10.60 -9.73 26.55
C ILE A 15 -10.24 -9.11 27.91
N TYR A 16 -11.07 -8.21 28.41
CA TYR A 16 -11.01 -7.65 29.75
C TYR A 16 -12.23 -8.03 30.58
N MET A 17 -12.02 -8.48 31.82
CA MET A 17 -13.08 -8.80 32.78
C MET A 17 -12.91 -7.99 34.06
N LYS A 18 -13.99 -7.31 34.49
CA LYS A 18 -13.97 -6.38 35.64
C LYS A 18 -13.85 -7.09 37.01
N GLU A 19 -14.12 -8.39 37.11
CA GLU A 19 -14.27 -9.11 38.39
C GLU A 19 -13.01 -9.81 38.94
N LYS A 20 -11.84 -9.69 38.30
CA LYS A 20 -10.58 -10.23 38.83
C LYS A 20 -9.56 -9.12 39.11
N LYS A 21 -9.52 -8.63 40.36
CA LYS A 21 -8.28 -8.16 41.00
C LYS A 21 -7.39 -9.39 41.19
N LEU A 22 -6.68 -9.81 40.14
CA LEU A 22 -5.58 -10.77 40.27
C LEU A 22 -4.26 -10.02 40.22
N SER A 23 -3.68 -9.91 41.41
CA SER A 23 -2.25 -9.77 41.63
C SER A 23 -1.48 -10.72 40.71
N GLY A 24 -0.59 -10.18 39.87
CA GLY A 24 0.47 -10.94 39.19
C GLY A 24 0.06 -11.79 37.99
N LYS A 25 0.64 -11.47 36.82
CA LYS A 25 0.58 -12.20 35.53
C LYS A 25 -0.72 -12.11 34.73
N SER A 26 -0.72 -11.10 33.85
CA SER A 26 -1.12 -11.17 32.43
C SER A 26 -1.75 -12.50 31.99
N THR A 27 -3.05 -12.54 31.76
CA THR A 27 -3.61 -13.48 30.78
C THR A 27 -3.21 -12.96 29.40
N GLN A 28 -2.16 -13.60 28.91
CA GLN A 28 -1.37 -13.32 27.72
C GLN A 28 -2.22 -13.05 26.47
N ASN A 29 -2.13 -11.82 25.95
CA ASN A 29 -2.43 -11.52 24.55
C ASN A 29 -1.35 -12.21 23.70
N TYR A 30 -1.65 -13.33 23.04
CA TYR A 30 -0.77 -13.92 22.03
C TYR A 30 -1.06 -13.31 20.66
N THR A 31 -0.64 -12.06 20.51
CA THR A 31 -0.10 -11.51 19.27
C THR A 31 0.74 -10.33 19.73
N ASN A 32 2.07 -10.44 19.65
CA ASN A 32 3.05 -9.57 20.33
C ASN A 32 2.97 -8.06 19.98
N HIS A 33 1.99 -7.64 19.18
CA HIS A 33 1.80 -6.26 18.72
C HIS A 33 0.43 -5.62 19.06
N THR A 34 -0.52 -6.34 19.65
CA THR A 34 -1.85 -5.76 20.01
C THR A 34 -1.98 -5.42 21.49
N VAL A 35 -2.59 -4.27 21.80
CA VAL A 35 -2.80 -3.77 23.16
C VAL A 35 -4.23 -3.23 23.31
N LEU A 36 -4.92 -3.69 24.35
CA LEU A 36 -6.23 -3.17 24.73
C LEU A 36 -6.06 -1.97 25.67
N LEU A 37 -6.48 -0.78 25.23
CA LEU A 37 -6.45 0.45 26.02
C LEU A 37 -7.70 0.53 26.92
N LYS A 38 -7.47 0.76 28.22
CA LYS A 38 -8.51 0.66 29.26
C LYS A 38 -8.83 1.99 29.95
N ASP A 39 -8.08 3.04 29.64
CA ASP A 39 -8.09 4.30 30.38
C ASP A 39 -9.45 5.01 30.30
N ALA A 40 -10.18 4.84 29.19
CA ALA A 40 -11.49 5.44 28.96
C ALA A 40 -12.67 4.45 29.14
N LEU A 41 -12.45 3.29 29.78
CA LEU A 41 -13.53 2.32 30.02
C LEU A 41 -14.64 2.89 30.92
N GLY A 42 -14.31 3.78 31.84
CA GLY A 42 -15.31 4.47 32.68
C GLY A 42 -16.27 5.36 31.88
N GLU A 43 -15.89 5.76 30.67
CA GLU A 43 -16.71 6.52 29.72
C GLU A 43 -17.41 5.62 28.69
N GLY A 44 -17.32 4.30 28.84
CA GLY A 44 -17.85 3.33 27.87
C GLY A 44 -17.02 3.19 26.59
N LYS A 45 -15.78 3.70 26.57
CA LYS A 45 -14.89 3.61 25.41
C LYS A 45 -13.86 2.50 25.59
N MET A 46 -13.71 1.69 24.55
CA MET A 46 -12.70 0.63 24.49
C MET A 46 -11.97 0.69 23.16
N THR A 47 -10.63 0.68 23.20
CA THR A 47 -9.80 0.82 21.99
C THR A 47 -8.79 -0.31 21.90
N LEU A 48 -8.75 -0.98 20.74
CA LEU A 48 -7.67 -1.89 20.39
C LEU A 48 -6.59 -1.11 19.63
N ARG A 49 -5.35 -1.15 20.11
CA ARG A 49 -4.18 -0.61 19.42
C ARG A 49 -3.38 -1.75 18.81
N ILE A 50 -3.12 -1.68 17.51
CA ILE A 50 -2.25 -2.61 16.78
C ILE A 50 -0.95 -1.88 16.45
N HIS A 51 0.19 -2.42 16.89
CA HIS A 51 1.51 -1.87 16.58
C HIS A 51 2.09 -2.58 15.35
N ASN A 52 2.98 -1.91 14.63
CA ASN A 52 3.67 -2.48 13.46
C ASN A 52 2.69 -3.18 12.51
N VAL A 53 1.66 -2.43 12.08
CA VAL A 53 0.58 -2.93 11.24
C VAL A 53 1.16 -3.58 9.99
N SER A 54 0.69 -4.78 9.68
CA SER A 54 1.02 -5.49 8.44
C SER A 54 -0.25 -5.69 7.61
N ILE A 55 -0.08 -6.12 6.35
CA ILE A 55 -1.23 -6.44 5.49
C ILE A 55 -2.12 -7.55 6.06
N THR A 56 -1.56 -8.42 6.90
CA THR A 56 -2.32 -9.53 7.50
C THR A 56 -3.27 -9.05 8.58
N ASP A 57 -3.16 -7.80 9.03
CA ASP A 57 -4.10 -7.18 9.96
C ASP A 57 -5.37 -6.69 9.25
N GLU A 58 -5.39 -6.55 7.92
CA GLU A 58 -6.58 -6.11 7.20
C GLU A 58 -7.77 -7.07 7.42
N GLY A 59 -8.95 -6.51 7.70
CA GLY A 59 -10.18 -7.27 7.81
C GLY A 59 -11.13 -6.75 8.89
N LYS A 60 -12.16 -7.54 9.18
CA LYS A 60 -13.17 -7.18 10.16
C LYS A 60 -12.77 -7.57 11.57
N TYR A 61 -12.93 -6.61 12.46
CA TYR A 61 -12.74 -6.72 13.89
C TYR A 61 -14.08 -6.50 14.57
N HIS A 62 -14.33 -7.27 15.59
CA HIS A 62 -15.54 -7.19 16.39
C HIS A 62 -15.19 -6.71 17.77
N CYS A 63 -15.92 -5.72 18.26
CA CYS A 63 -15.87 -5.31 19.65
C CYS A 63 -17.18 -5.64 20.33
N PHE A 64 -17.09 -6.16 21.55
CA PHE A 64 -18.29 -6.52 22.32
C PHE A 64 -18.23 -5.96 23.74
N PHE A 65 -19.41 -5.68 24.26
CA PHE A 65 -19.65 -5.37 25.67
C PHE A 65 -20.71 -6.35 26.19
N LYS A 66 -20.35 -7.09 27.24
CA LYS A 66 -21.23 -8.06 27.89
C LYS A 66 -21.36 -7.75 29.37
N ASP A 67 -22.59 -7.65 29.88
CA ASP A 67 -22.87 -7.52 31.30
C ASP A 67 -24.02 -8.41 31.72
N GLY A 68 -23.72 -9.43 32.54
CA GLY A 68 -24.64 -10.54 32.78
C GLY A 68 -24.98 -11.28 31.48
N ASP A 69 -26.27 -11.34 31.18
CA ASP A 69 -26.83 -11.97 29.98
C ASP A 69 -26.99 -11.00 28.80
N ILE A 70 -26.78 -9.70 29.02
CA ILE A 70 -26.87 -8.68 27.96
C ILE A 70 -25.51 -8.61 27.26
N SER A 71 -25.51 -8.74 25.93
CA SER A 71 -24.32 -8.65 25.10
C SER A 71 -24.63 -7.84 23.85
N GLU A 72 -23.83 -6.82 23.58
CA GLU A 72 -23.91 -5.99 22.38
C GLU A 72 -22.57 -6.00 21.66
N GLU A 73 -22.63 -5.84 20.33
CA GLU A 73 -21.47 -5.99 19.45
C GLU A 73 -21.48 -4.95 18.32
N ALA A 74 -20.29 -4.49 17.95
CA ALA A 74 -20.09 -3.66 16.77
C ALA A 74 -18.91 -4.16 15.93
N VAL A 75 -18.99 -3.92 14.63
CA VAL A 75 -18.00 -4.36 13.65
C VAL A 75 -17.22 -3.16 13.13
N VAL A 76 -15.89 -3.30 13.06
CA VAL A 76 -14.95 -2.34 12.49
C VAL A 76 -14.19 -3.02 11.36
N ASP A 77 -14.27 -2.47 10.15
CA ASP A 77 -13.48 -2.94 9.00
C ASP A 77 -12.16 -2.17 8.92
N LEU A 78 -11.05 -2.83 9.25
CA LEU A 78 -9.71 -2.26 9.17
C LEU A 78 -9.17 -2.45 7.75
N LYS A 79 -8.93 -1.35 7.04
CA LYS A 79 -8.19 -1.34 5.76
C LYS A 79 -6.74 -0.94 5.97
N VAL A 80 -5.84 -1.67 5.34
CA VAL A 80 -4.40 -1.40 5.39
C VAL A 80 -3.96 -0.79 4.07
N ALA A 81 -3.04 0.17 4.12
CA ALA A 81 -2.46 0.76 2.94
C ALA A 81 -0.97 1.04 3.15
N ALA A 82 -0.19 0.77 2.12
CA ALA A 82 1.22 1.13 2.01
C ALA A 82 1.40 2.00 0.77
N LEU A 83 2.06 3.15 0.96
CA LEU A 83 2.54 3.96 -0.15
C LEU A 83 3.87 3.40 -0.62
N GLY A 84 3.98 3.19 -1.92
CA GLY A 84 5.21 2.68 -2.48
C GLY A 84 6.40 3.61 -2.27
N LEU A 85 7.58 3.02 -2.43
CA LEU A 85 8.86 3.69 -2.51
C LEU A 85 8.92 4.62 -3.73
N ASP A 86 10.04 5.30 -3.90
CA ASP A 86 10.21 6.22 -5.01
C ASP A 86 10.16 5.50 -6.35
N ILE A 87 9.67 6.22 -7.35
CA ILE A 87 9.45 5.68 -8.68
C ILE A 87 10.75 5.80 -9.47
N GLN A 88 11.18 4.68 -10.04
CA GLN A 88 12.33 4.62 -10.93
C GLN A 88 11.85 4.57 -12.38
N ILE A 89 12.47 5.38 -13.23
CA ILE A 89 12.18 5.42 -14.66
C ILE A 89 13.36 4.81 -15.41
N ASN A 90 13.08 3.77 -16.19
CA ASN A 90 14.04 3.11 -17.06
C ASN A 90 13.64 3.33 -18.52
N VAL A 91 14.63 3.55 -19.37
CA VAL A 91 14.43 3.81 -20.79
C VAL A 91 15.19 2.76 -21.60
N HIS A 92 14.49 2.11 -22.54
CA HIS A 92 15.04 1.05 -23.38
C HIS A 92 14.68 1.28 -24.85
N VAL A 93 15.63 0.99 -25.75
CA VAL A 93 15.44 1.09 -27.21
C VAL A 93 15.40 -0.31 -27.79
N PRO A 94 14.22 -0.93 -27.99
CA PRO A 94 14.14 -2.23 -28.64
C PRO A 94 14.33 -2.13 -30.15
N ASP A 95 15.47 -2.60 -30.66
CA ASP A 95 15.83 -3.07 -32.02
C ASP A 95 15.19 -2.42 -33.27
N THR A 96 14.57 -1.22 -33.17
CA THR A 96 13.93 -0.33 -34.20
C THR A 96 12.44 0.00 -34.02
N LYS A 97 11.75 -0.42 -32.93
CA LYS A 97 10.28 -0.22 -32.79
C LYS A 97 9.84 1.06 -32.05
N GLY A 98 10.79 1.93 -31.71
CA GLY A 98 10.58 3.15 -30.91
C GLY A 98 11.29 3.08 -29.57
N LEU A 99 10.88 3.93 -28.63
CA LEU A 99 11.40 3.97 -27.26
C LEU A 99 10.41 3.32 -26.30
N VAL A 100 10.88 2.42 -25.44
CA VAL A 100 10.11 1.91 -24.32
C VAL A 100 10.53 2.64 -23.06
N VAL A 101 9.58 3.26 -22.38
CA VAL A 101 9.79 3.87 -21.06
C VAL A 101 9.04 3.03 -20.04
N GLU A 102 9.76 2.53 -19.05
CA GLU A 102 9.24 1.75 -17.94
C GLU A 102 9.32 2.56 -16.65
N CYS A 103 8.22 2.61 -15.89
CA CYS A 103 8.24 3.03 -14.50
C CYS A 103 8.13 1.80 -13.61
N ASN A 104 9.01 1.69 -12.63
CA ASN A 104 8.95 0.67 -11.59
C ASN A 104 8.90 1.30 -10.19
N SER A 105 8.15 0.68 -9.27
CA SER A 105 8.05 1.11 -7.87
C SER A 105 7.57 -0.06 -7.00
N GLY A 106 8.20 -0.24 -5.83
CA GLY A 106 7.88 -1.28 -4.85
C GLY A 106 7.16 -0.77 -3.61
N GLY A 107 6.64 -1.68 -2.78
CA GLY A 107 6.10 -1.35 -1.45
C GLY A 107 4.63 -0.87 -1.45
N TRP A 108 3.85 -1.23 -2.47
CA TRP A 108 2.45 -0.78 -2.57
C TRP A 108 1.47 -1.76 -1.93
N TYR A 109 0.48 -1.25 -1.21
CA TYR A 109 -0.70 -2.02 -0.81
C TYR A 109 -1.91 -1.09 -0.61
N PRO A 110 -3.12 -1.49 -1.02
CA PRO A 110 -3.40 -2.59 -1.96
C PRO A 110 -2.88 -2.25 -3.38
N GLN A 111 -3.25 -3.02 -4.40
CA GLN A 111 -2.86 -2.72 -5.78
C GLN A 111 -3.30 -1.30 -6.19
N PRO A 112 -2.38 -0.41 -6.59
CA PRO A 112 -2.73 0.94 -6.98
C PRO A 112 -3.16 1.02 -8.44
N GLN A 113 -3.80 2.13 -8.78
CA GLN A 113 -4.13 2.46 -10.16
C GLN A 113 -2.91 3.06 -10.87
N MET A 114 -2.47 2.42 -11.96
CA MET A 114 -1.33 2.86 -12.77
C MET A 114 -1.81 3.57 -14.04
N LYS A 115 -1.39 4.82 -14.24
CA LYS A 115 -1.71 5.64 -15.42
C LYS A 115 -0.46 6.34 -15.96
N TRP A 116 -0.35 6.41 -17.28
CA TRP A 116 0.60 7.28 -17.97
C TRP A 116 -0.14 8.51 -18.48
N ARG A 117 0.51 9.67 -18.44
CA ARG A 117 -0.05 10.94 -18.92
C ARG A 117 0.98 11.67 -19.79
N ASP A 118 0.50 12.30 -20.87
CA ASP A 118 1.29 13.23 -21.67
C ASP A 118 1.36 14.62 -20.99
N SER A 119 2.10 15.55 -21.60
CA SER A 119 2.26 16.93 -21.13
C SER A 119 0.96 17.73 -21.04
N ARG A 120 -0.10 17.29 -21.72
CA ARG A 120 -1.45 17.88 -21.68
C ARG A 120 -2.36 17.18 -20.68
N GLY A 121 -1.86 16.15 -19.99
CA GLY A 121 -2.63 15.34 -19.04
C GLY A 121 -3.46 14.23 -19.69
N ASN A 122 -3.36 14.02 -21.01
CA ASN A 122 -4.07 12.93 -21.68
C ASN A 122 -3.49 11.59 -21.27
N VAL A 123 -4.37 10.60 -21.08
CA VAL A 123 -3.94 9.25 -20.71
C VAL A 123 -3.27 8.57 -21.90
N ILE A 124 -2.04 8.10 -21.71
CA ILE A 124 -1.32 7.29 -22.68
C ILE A 124 -1.57 5.81 -22.37
N PRO A 125 -1.98 4.98 -23.35
CA PRO A 125 -2.11 3.55 -23.16
C PRO A 125 -0.76 2.92 -22.80
N ALA A 126 -0.74 2.14 -21.71
CA ALA A 126 0.43 1.37 -21.34
C ALA A 126 0.62 0.20 -22.34
N SER A 127 1.86 -0.07 -22.72
CA SER A 127 2.22 -1.26 -23.51
C SER A 127 2.27 -2.52 -22.65
N SER A 128 2.60 -2.38 -21.36
CA SER A 128 2.62 -3.48 -20.39
C SER A 128 2.36 -2.97 -18.99
N LYS A 129 1.77 -3.83 -18.16
CA LYS A 129 1.61 -3.64 -16.71
C LYS A 129 1.85 -4.98 -16.04
N THR A 130 2.78 -5.04 -15.11
CA THR A 130 3.06 -6.24 -14.32
C THR A 130 3.11 -5.89 -12.85
N PHE A 131 2.81 -6.90 -12.04
CA PHE A 131 2.88 -6.84 -10.59
C PHE A 131 3.54 -8.11 -10.09
N SER A 132 4.27 -7.97 -9.02
CA SER A 132 4.88 -9.06 -8.26
C SER A 132 4.76 -8.73 -6.79
N GLU A 133 4.69 -9.76 -5.96
CA GLU A 133 4.48 -9.63 -4.53
C GLU A 133 5.76 -10.04 -3.78
N ASP A 134 6.12 -9.29 -2.74
CA ASP A 134 7.24 -9.65 -1.85
C ASP A 134 6.80 -10.54 -0.69
N GLY A 135 7.74 -10.97 0.15
CA GLY A 135 7.44 -11.85 1.29
C GLY A 135 6.57 -11.21 2.38
N ALA A 136 6.39 -9.89 2.37
CA ALA A 136 5.48 -9.15 3.26
C ALA A 136 4.12 -8.90 2.60
N GLY A 137 3.92 -9.40 1.38
CA GLY A 137 2.73 -9.21 0.56
C GLY A 137 2.56 -7.78 0.00
N LEU A 138 3.64 -6.99 -0.02
CA LEU A 138 3.64 -5.70 -0.69
C LEU A 138 3.92 -5.88 -2.19
N LEU A 139 3.34 -5.00 -3.00
CA LEU A 139 3.41 -5.10 -4.44
C LEU A 139 4.57 -4.27 -5.01
N HIS A 140 5.36 -4.93 -5.86
CA HIS A 140 6.26 -4.30 -6.81
C HIS A 140 5.60 -4.24 -8.18
N LEU A 141 5.60 -3.05 -8.76
CA LEU A 141 4.83 -2.69 -9.93
C LEU A 141 5.76 -2.24 -11.04
N LYS A 142 5.45 -2.67 -12.26
CA LYS A 142 6.07 -2.13 -13.47
C LYS A 142 5.00 -1.79 -14.48
N THR A 143 5.13 -0.61 -15.08
CA THR A 143 4.25 -0.16 -16.15
C THR A 143 5.11 0.46 -17.24
N SER A 144 4.88 0.09 -18.50
CA SER A 144 5.68 0.60 -19.61
C SER A 144 4.81 1.21 -20.69
N VAL A 145 5.40 2.12 -21.45
CA VAL A 145 4.78 2.75 -22.62
C VAL A 145 5.73 2.68 -23.80
N LEU A 146 5.21 2.36 -24.99
CA LEU A 146 5.95 2.39 -26.24
C LEU A 146 5.68 3.71 -26.96
N LEU A 147 6.73 4.49 -27.17
CA LEU A 147 6.71 5.78 -27.84
C LEU A 147 7.31 5.62 -29.24
N LYS A 148 6.48 5.77 -30.26
CA LYS A 148 6.90 5.68 -31.67
C LYS A 148 7.32 7.03 -32.25
N ASN A 149 6.75 8.11 -31.73
CA ASN A 149 7.00 9.48 -32.18
C ASN A 149 7.55 10.30 -31.01
N SER A 150 8.29 11.36 -31.33
CA SER A 150 8.76 12.32 -30.33
C SER A 150 7.57 12.94 -29.58
N THR A 151 7.56 12.83 -28.25
CA THR A 151 6.58 13.52 -27.41
C THR A 151 7.11 14.91 -27.10
N HIS A 152 6.37 15.96 -27.46
CA HIS A 152 6.67 17.32 -27.02
C HIS A 152 6.31 17.46 -25.53
N GLY A 153 7.35 17.41 -24.69
CA GLY A 153 7.24 17.62 -23.25
C GLY A 153 7.28 16.33 -22.41
N PRO A 154 7.09 16.46 -21.09
CA PRO A 154 7.26 15.35 -20.16
C PRO A 154 6.15 14.31 -20.32
N ILE A 155 6.54 13.04 -20.24
CA ILE A 155 5.62 11.94 -19.97
C ILE A 155 5.66 11.65 -18.47
N THR A 156 4.51 11.34 -17.89
CA THR A 156 4.39 11.15 -16.44
C THR A 156 3.72 9.83 -16.13
N CYS A 157 4.36 8.97 -15.37
CA CYS A 157 3.71 7.81 -14.77
C CYS A 157 3.15 8.17 -13.39
N CYS A 158 1.96 7.66 -13.09
CA CYS A 158 1.18 7.99 -11.91
C CYS A 158 0.69 6.70 -11.25
N PHE A 159 0.93 6.57 -9.95
CA PHE A 159 0.47 5.47 -9.10
C PHE A 159 -0.46 6.03 -8.02
N HIS A 160 -1.74 5.67 -8.06
CA HIS A 160 -2.75 6.17 -7.15
C HIS A 160 -3.25 5.05 -6.21
N ASN A 161 -3.10 5.25 -4.90
CA ASN A 161 -3.59 4.33 -3.88
C ASN A 161 -5.10 4.57 -3.64
N PRO A 162 -5.98 3.59 -3.89
CA PRO A 162 -7.42 3.77 -3.79
C PRO A 162 -7.93 3.91 -2.34
N VAL A 163 -7.17 3.46 -1.35
CA VAL A 163 -7.56 3.51 0.06
C VAL A 163 -7.21 4.87 0.66
N THR A 164 -5.98 5.35 0.45
CA THR A 164 -5.54 6.64 1.00
C THR A 164 -5.85 7.83 0.09
N SER A 165 -6.28 7.58 -1.16
CA SER A 165 -6.45 8.59 -2.21
C SER A 165 -5.18 9.38 -2.53
N GLN A 166 -4.02 8.87 -2.15
CA GLN A 166 -2.72 9.50 -2.39
C GLN A 166 -2.12 9.00 -3.71
N GLU A 167 -1.37 9.87 -4.38
CA GLU A 167 -0.76 9.57 -5.68
C GLU A 167 0.73 9.92 -5.67
N LYS A 168 1.57 8.99 -6.16
CA LYS A 168 2.97 9.27 -6.51
C LYS A 168 3.11 9.38 -8.01
N ARG A 169 3.95 10.31 -8.46
CA ARG A 169 4.19 10.57 -9.88
C ARG A 169 5.67 10.77 -10.14
N ALA A 170 6.12 10.35 -11.32
CA ALA A 170 7.44 10.69 -11.83
C ALA A 170 7.34 11.01 -13.31
N SER A 171 8.14 11.99 -13.74
CA SER A 171 8.11 12.52 -15.10
C SER A 171 9.49 12.47 -15.72
N ILE A 172 9.54 12.21 -17.03
CA ILE A 172 10.77 12.28 -17.82
C ILE A 172 10.51 13.07 -19.09
N VAL A 173 11.47 13.91 -19.46
CA VAL A 173 11.50 14.60 -20.76
C VAL A 173 12.51 13.87 -21.63
N LEU A 174 12.09 13.49 -22.82
CA LEU A 174 12.94 12.76 -23.75
C LEU A 174 13.44 13.69 -24.85
N PRO A 175 14.72 13.61 -25.25
CA PRO A 175 15.26 14.46 -26.31
C PRO A 175 14.57 14.20 -27.66
N GLY A 176 14.39 15.27 -28.44
CA GLY A 176 13.54 15.30 -29.63
C GLY A 176 14.03 14.53 -30.86
N GLU A 177 15.20 13.88 -30.80
CA GLU A 177 15.83 13.19 -31.93
C GLU A 177 16.18 11.74 -31.58
N TYR A 178 15.32 10.79 -31.98
CA TYR A 178 15.64 9.34 -31.91
C TYR A 178 16.36 8.83 -33.17
N LEU A 179 17.18 9.66 -33.81
CA LEU A 179 17.71 9.36 -35.15
C LEU A 179 19.15 8.84 -35.22
N TRP A 180 19.89 8.67 -34.10
CA TRP A 180 21.30 8.24 -34.18
C TRP A 180 21.80 7.19 -33.17
N LEU A 181 20.95 6.49 -32.43
CA LEU A 181 21.40 5.39 -31.55
C LEU A 181 21.54 4.04 -32.30
N GLY A 182 22.03 4.11 -33.53
CA GLY A 182 22.51 2.96 -34.31
C GLY A 182 24.03 2.77 -34.26
N SER A 183 24.77 3.67 -33.60
CA SER A 183 26.23 3.57 -33.55
C SER A 183 26.81 4.43 -32.43
N THR A 184 26.93 3.87 -31.22
CA THR A 184 28.15 3.85 -30.40
C THR A 184 27.84 3.25 -29.03
N LYS A 185 28.71 2.33 -28.60
CA LYS A 185 28.79 1.84 -27.23
C LYS A 185 29.07 2.98 -26.26
N GLU A 186 28.55 2.80 -25.05
CA GLU A 186 28.97 3.39 -23.78
C GLU A 186 28.69 4.89 -23.53
N GLU A 187 28.39 5.14 -22.24
CA GLU A 187 28.55 6.40 -21.49
C GLU A 187 27.32 7.27 -21.16
N TRP A 188 26.94 7.13 -19.87
CA TRP A 188 26.46 8.10 -18.88
C TRP A 188 25.26 9.02 -19.16
N PHE A 189 24.26 8.97 -18.26
CA PHE A 189 23.97 10.07 -17.34
C PHE A 189 23.40 9.52 -16.02
N SER A 190 24.22 9.53 -14.98
CA SER A 190 23.76 9.63 -13.59
C SER A 190 23.73 11.11 -13.25
N SER A 191 22.63 11.65 -12.76
CA SER A 191 22.61 12.93 -12.06
C SER A 191 21.37 13.00 -11.17
N VAL A 192 21.59 12.84 -9.86
CA VAL A 192 21.47 13.84 -8.76
C VAL A 192 20.07 13.90 -8.18
#